data_AF-A0A9P0PS50-F1
#
_entry.id   AF-A0A9P0PS50-F1
#
_cell.length_a   1.000
_cell.length_b   1.000
_cell.length_c   1.000
_cell.angle_alpha   90.00
_cell.angle_beta   90.00
_cell.angle_gamma   90.00
#
_symmetry.space_group_name_H-M   'P 1'
#
loop_
_entity.id
_entity.type
_entity.pdbx_description
1 polymer ?
#
loop_
_entity_poly.entity_id
_entity_poly.type
_entity_poly.pdbx_seq_one_letter_code
_entity_poly.pdbx_strand_id
1 'polypeptide(L)'
;MYYSPTYVSCHAVCLRLLHLTDFIVNNKTTTKTFKLRHFFQLKKSSNEMANDREILREIWEGKLPVCFRLDKDEVADFREPDPFYLMVPRLSYFPLVIDKVRKHFLKFVANEKAEQEMWLEYNGQPLKWQYPIGVLSDLLLGPDDLLPWNITVHFSKFPESEVYRFDSKEMVESYFMACLKEADVLKHRGQIASSMQKKDHNQLWLGLQNEFLNQGEGNPIT
;
A
#
# COMPACT_ATOMS: atom_id res chain seq x y z
N MET A 1 19.27 -15.21 22.98
CA MET A 1 18.53 -15.24 21.70
C MET A 1 17.76 -13.94 21.59
N TYR A 2 18.35 -12.93 20.96
CA TYR A 2 17.71 -11.63 20.78
C TYR A 2 16.75 -11.74 19.59
N TYR A 3 15.45 -11.70 19.88
CA TYR A 3 14.44 -11.56 18.85
C TYR A 3 14.56 -10.15 18.25
N SER A 4 14.86 -10.06 16.97
CA SER A 4 14.86 -8.79 16.23
C SER A 4 13.43 -8.20 16.22
N PRO A 5 13.24 -6.91 16.54
CA PRO A 5 11.94 -6.23 16.49
C PRO A 5 11.27 -6.28 15.10
N THR A 6 12.03 -6.56 14.04
CA THR A 6 11.52 -6.70 12.66
C THR A 6 10.56 -7.88 12.49
N TYR A 7 10.76 -8.98 13.23
CA TYR A 7 9.95 -10.21 13.12
C TYR A 7 8.53 -10.04 13.67
N VAL A 8 8.36 -9.21 14.71
CA VAL A 8 7.06 -9.00 15.36
C VAL A 8 6.16 -8.07 14.52
N SER A 9 6.77 -7.10 13.82
CA SER A 9 6.01 -6.21 12.93
C SER A 9 5.55 -6.91 11.65
N CYS A 10 6.33 -7.87 11.12
CA CYS A 10 5.91 -8.67 9.98
C CYS A 10 4.71 -9.54 10.33
N HIS A 11 4.66 -10.10 11.55
CA HIS A 11 3.58 -10.99 12.01
C HIS A 11 2.20 -10.29 12.09
N ALA A 12 2.14 -9.06 12.58
CA ALA A 12 0.87 -8.33 12.73
C ALA A 12 0.29 -7.86 11.38
N VAL A 13 1.18 -7.48 10.45
CA VAL A 13 0.82 -7.12 9.07
C VAL A 13 0.41 -8.36 8.29
N CYS A 14 1.12 -9.48 8.52
CA CYS A 14 0.78 -10.78 7.97
C CYS A 14 -0.62 -11.22 8.42
N LEU A 15 -1.01 -11.09 9.70
CA LEU A 15 -2.34 -11.48 10.19
C LEU A 15 -3.53 -10.74 9.57
N ARG A 16 -3.36 -9.48 9.12
CA ARG A 16 -4.42 -8.76 8.37
C ARG A 16 -4.31 -8.94 6.85
N LEU A 17 -3.09 -9.12 6.32
CA LEU A 17 -2.89 -9.60 4.94
C LEU A 17 -3.31 -11.07 4.77
N LEU A 18 -3.45 -11.86 5.84
CA LEU A 18 -3.80 -13.28 5.79
C LEU A 18 -5.23 -13.49 5.26
N HIS A 19 -6.18 -12.62 5.59
CA HIS A 19 -7.52 -12.61 4.98
C HIS A 19 -7.50 -12.13 3.50
N LEU A 20 -6.56 -11.23 3.17
CA LEU A 20 -6.36 -10.69 1.82
C LEU A 20 -5.64 -11.65 0.87
N THR A 21 -4.73 -12.47 1.40
CA THR A 21 -4.06 -13.52 0.64
C THR A 21 -5.01 -14.68 0.38
N ASP A 22 -5.94 -14.99 1.29
CA ASP A 22 -7.04 -15.91 0.96
C ASP A 22 -7.92 -15.34 -0.15
N PHE A 23 -8.19 -14.02 -0.19
CA PHE A 23 -8.92 -13.38 -1.29
C PHE A 23 -8.17 -13.40 -2.64
N ILE A 24 -6.88 -13.11 -2.63
CA ILE A 24 -5.98 -13.06 -3.80
C ILE A 24 -5.75 -14.47 -4.37
N VAL A 25 -5.64 -15.49 -3.51
CA VAL A 25 -5.49 -16.89 -3.90
C VAL A 25 -6.82 -17.51 -4.36
N ASN A 26 -7.95 -17.18 -3.70
CA ASN A 26 -9.27 -17.69 -4.06
C ASN A 26 -9.89 -17.07 -5.34
N ASN A 27 -9.30 -16.00 -5.89
CA ASN A 27 -9.76 -15.38 -7.15
C ASN A 27 -9.12 -16.00 -8.43
N LYS A 28 -8.29 -17.04 -8.32
CA LYS A 28 -7.51 -17.61 -9.46
C LYS A 28 -8.17 -18.71 -10.29
N THR A 29 -9.43 -19.07 -10.08
CA THR A 29 -10.05 -20.19 -10.82
C THR A 29 -11.14 -19.80 -11.82
N THR A 30 -11.10 -18.64 -12.49
CA THR A 30 -12.03 -18.42 -13.62
C THR A 30 -11.49 -17.50 -14.73
N THR A 31 -10.83 -18.07 -15.75
CA THR A 31 -10.64 -17.40 -17.07
C THR A 31 -11.54 -17.98 -18.17
N LYS A 32 -12.64 -18.65 -17.80
CA LYS A 32 -13.71 -19.03 -18.75
C LYS A 32 -15.04 -18.86 -18.01
N THR A 33 -15.83 -17.89 -18.45
CA THR A 33 -17.24 -17.65 -18.04
C THR A 33 -17.51 -17.83 -16.55
N PHE A 34 -17.51 -16.71 -15.82
CA PHE A 34 -18.04 -16.57 -14.45
C PHE A 34 -19.22 -17.53 -14.17
N LYS A 35 -18.93 -18.68 -13.55
CA LYS A 35 -19.89 -19.52 -12.84
C LYS A 35 -19.22 -20.03 -11.57
N LEU A 36 -19.65 -19.41 -10.49
CA LEU A 36 -19.07 -19.31 -9.17
C LEU A 36 -19.14 -20.59 -8.30
N ARG A 37 -18.98 -21.79 -8.88
CA ARG A 37 -19.67 -22.95 -8.29
C ARG A 37 -18.88 -23.96 -7.48
N HIS A 38 -17.57 -23.91 -7.23
CA HIS A 38 -16.97 -25.10 -6.58
C HIS A 38 -15.75 -25.06 -5.64
N PHE A 39 -15.29 -23.92 -5.09
CA PHE A 39 -14.08 -23.97 -4.22
C PHE A 39 -14.16 -23.24 -2.88
N PHE A 40 -15.28 -23.42 -2.17
CA PHE A 40 -15.35 -23.41 -0.70
C PHE A 40 -16.32 -24.52 -0.29
N GLN A 41 -15.86 -25.78 -0.28
CA GLN A 41 -16.64 -26.88 0.30
C GLN A 41 -16.35 -27.01 1.80
N LEU A 42 -16.82 -26.02 2.57
CA LEU A 42 -17.31 -26.26 3.93
C LEU A 42 -18.61 -25.47 4.06
N LYS A 43 -19.69 -26.21 4.32
CA LYS A 43 -21.09 -25.74 4.39
C LYS A 43 -21.22 -24.34 4.99
N LYS A 44 -21.52 -23.34 4.16
CA LYS A 44 -22.11 -22.07 4.59
C LYS A 44 -23.31 -21.72 3.70
N SER A 45 -24.30 -21.08 4.30
CA SER A 45 -25.59 -20.75 3.67
C SER A 45 -25.41 -19.71 2.56
N SER A 46 -26.22 -19.79 1.50
CA SER A 46 -26.15 -18.94 0.30
C SER A 46 -26.15 -17.43 0.57
N ASN A 47 -26.72 -17.01 1.71
CA ASN A 47 -26.78 -15.61 2.14
C ASN A 47 -25.46 -15.12 2.76
N GLU A 48 -24.71 -16.01 3.43
CA GLU A 48 -23.42 -15.66 4.05
C GLU A 48 -22.34 -15.41 3.00
N MET A 49 -22.36 -16.15 1.89
CA MET A 49 -21.41 -15.97 0.79
C MET A 49 -21.53 -14.62 0.06
N ALA A 50 -22.73 -14.05 0.01
CA ALA A 50 -22.96 -12.74 -0.59
C ALA A 50 -22.43 -11.61 0.33
N ASN A 51 -22.69 -11.75 1.64
CA ASN A 51 -22.19 -10.83 2.65
C ASN A 51 -20.65 -10.82 2.72
N ASP A 52 -20.01 -12.00 2.69
CA ASP A 52 -18.55 -12.11 2.71
C ASP A 52 -17.92 -11.40 1.49
N ARG A 53 -18.57 -11.45 0.32
CA ARG A 53 -18.07 -10.74 -0.89
C ARG A 53 -18.20 -9.23 -0.80
N GLU A 54 -19.29 -8.76 -0.21
CA GLU A 54 -19.52 -7.33 -0.02
C GLU A 54 -18.49 -6.74 0.94
N ILE A 55 -18.23 -7.43 2.07
CA ILE A 55 -17.18 -7.04 3.03
C ILE A 55 -15.81 -6.99 2.35
N LEU A 56 -15.48 -8.00 1.53
CA LEU A 56 -14.18 -8.04 0.84
C LEU A 56 -14.03 -6.90 -0.17
N ARG A 57 -15.13 -6.54 -0.86
CA ARG A 57 -15.15 -5.38 -1.77
C ARG A 57 -14.94 -4.09 -0.99
N GLU A 58 -15.64 -3.89 0.13
CA GLU A 58 -15.47 -2.68 0.96
C GLU A 58 -14.04 -2.54 1.51
N ILE A 59 -13.43 -3.63 1.95
CA ILE A 59 -12.03 -3.64 2.39
C ILE A 59 -11.09 -3.28 1.23
N TRP A 60 -11.34 -3.85 0.05
CA TRP A 60 -10.52 -3.64 -1.15
C TRP A 60 -10.62 -2.20 -1.69
N GLU A 61 -11.84 -1.67 -1.76
CA GLU A 61 -12.14 -0.33 -2.27
C GLU A 61 -11.90 0.78 -1.22
N GLY A 62 -11.55 0.41 0.02
CA GLY A 62 -11.31 1.33 1.12
C GLY A 62 -10.21 2.35 0.79
N LYS A 63 -10.56 3.64 0.92
CA LYS A 63 -9.65 4.77 0.64
C LYS A 63 -9.45 5.65 1.87
N LEU A 64 -8.37 6.43 1.83
CA LEU A 64 -8.01 7.40 2.83
C LEU A 64 -7.76 8.76 2.16
N PRO A 65 -8.42 9.85 2.58
CA PRO A 65 -8.09 11.18 2.12
C PRO A 65 -6.75 11.61 2.76
N VAL A 66 -5.77 11.91 1.92
CA VAL A 66 -4.43 12.33 2.34
C VAL A 66 -4.12 13.70 1.76
N CYS A 67 -3.56 14.55 2.60
CA CYS A 67 -3.09 15.90 2.28
C CYS A 67 -1.57 15.88 2.36
N PHE A 68 -0.91 16.01 1.21
CA PHE A 68 0.55 16.10 1.16
C PHE A 68 0.97 17.58 1.18
N ARG A 69 1.97 17.90 1.98
CA ARG A 69 2.56 19.24 2.08
C ARG A 69 4.07 19.13 1.93
N LEU A 70 4.69 20.03 1.18
CA LEU A 70 6.14 20.11 1.14
C LEU A 70 6.65 20.69 2.45
N ASP A 71 7.72 20.12 2.99
CA ASP A 71 8.38 20.70 4.16
C ASP A 71 8.91 22.11 3.86
N LYS A 72 8.84 23.01 4.85
CA LYS A 72 9.16 24.42 4.67
C LYS A 72 10.64 24.66 4.37
N ASP A 73 11.53 23.80 4.85
CA ASP A 73 12.97 23.89 4.61
C ASP A 73 13.36 23.39 3.20
N GLU A 74 12.42 22.79 2.47
CA GLU A 74 12.62 22.27 1.11
C GLU A 74 12.18 23.25 0.02
N VAL A 75 11.41 24.28 0.36
CA VAL A 75 10.91 25.28 -0.58
C VAL A 75 12.05 26.20 -1.02
N ALA A 76 12.39 26.18 -2.31
CA ALA A 76 13.47 27.00 -2.85
C ALA A 76 13.04 28.43 -3.20
N ASP A 77 11.77 28.61 -3.55
CA ASP A 77 11.20 29.89 -3.98
C ASP A 77 10.41 30.59 -2.87
N PHE A 78 10.15 31.89 -3.01
CA PHE A 78 9.28 32.64 -2.09
C PHE A 78 7.80 32.21 -2.15
N ARG A 79 7.42 31.41 -3.15
CA ARG A 79 6.05 30.93 -3.32
C ARG A 79 5.89 29.59 -2.63
N GLU A 80 5.08 29.57 -1.57
CA GLU A 80 4.69 28.34 -0.89
C GLU A 80 3.88 27.44 -1.87
N PRO A 81 4.23 26.14 -1.99
CA PRO A 81 3.50 25.23 -2.87
C PRO A 81 2.13 24.89 -2.29
N ASP A 82 1.13 24.86 -3.16
CA ASP A 82 -0.21 24.41 -2.78
C ASP A 82 -0.18 22.95 -2.30
N PRO A 83 -0.88 22.60 -1.20
CA PRO A 83 -1.01 21.22 -0.74
C PRO A 83 -1.61 20.32 -1.83
N PHE A 84 -1.16 19.06 -1.87
CA PHE A 84 -1.65 18.09 -2.85
C PHE A 84 -2.57 17.07 -2.17
N TYR A 85 -3.84 17.03 -2.56
CA TYR A 85 -4.83 16.11 -1.99
C TYR A 85 -5.02 14.87 -2.87
N LEU A 86 -5.06 13.70 -2.24
CA LEU A 86 -5.25 12.43 -2.94
C LEU A 86 -6.06 11.44 -2.09
N MET A 87 -7.00 10.75 -2.74
CA MET A 87 -7.63 9.56 -2.16
C MET A 87 -6.74 8.35 -2.43
N VAL A 88 -6.07 7.84 -1.40
CA VAL A 88 -5.14 6.70 -1.54
C VAL A 88 -5.80 5.39 -1.10
N PRO A 89 -5.59 4.27 -1.81
CA PRO A 89 -6.10 2.97 -1.39
C PRO A 89 -5.42 2.47 -0.12
N ARG A 90 -6.20 2.03 0.88
CA ARG A 90 -5.67 1.56 2.17
C ARG A 90 -4.76 0.34 2.04
N LEU A 91 -5.01 -0.52 1.06
CA LEU A 91 -4.24 -1.75 0.85
C LEU A 91 -2.99 -1.59 0.00
N SER A 92 -2.77 -0.39 -0.57
CA SER A 92 -1.60 -0.10 -1.37
C SER A 92 -0.43 0.39 -0.51
N TYR A 93 0.70 0.67 -1.15
CA TYR A 93 1.92 1.21 -0.56
C TYR A 93 2.20 2.60 -1.12
N PHE A 94 2.75 3.50 -0.29
CA PHE A 94 3.02 4.88 -0.71
C PHE A 94 3.83 5.00 -2.01
N PRO A 95 4.93 4.26 -2.22
CA PRO A 95 5.73 4.37 -3.45
C PRO A 95 4.95 4.08 -4.74
N LEU A 96 3.81 3.39 -4.67
CA LEU A 96 2.97 3.09 -5.82
C LEU A 96 2.00 4.22 -6.20
N VAL A 97 1.73 5.14 -5.26
CA VAL A 97 0.66 6.15 -5.40
C VAL A 97 1.16 7.60 -5.40
N ILE A 98 2.43 7.82 -5.07
CA ILE A 98 3.00 9.17 -4.84
C ILE A 98 3.76 9.76 -6.05
N ASP A 99 3.76 9.11 -7.22
CA ASP A 99 4.42 9.64 -8.43
C ASP A 99 3.92 11.04 -8.80
N LYS A 100 2.59 11.26 -8.72
CA LYS A 100 1.96 12.55 -8.99
C LYS A 100 2.33 13.60 -7.94
N VAL A 101 2.43 13.18 -6.68
CA VAL A 101 2.82 14.02 -5.54
C VAL A 101 4.25 14.50 -5.73
N ARG A 102 5.17 13.59 -6.07
CA ARG A 102 6.57 13.91 -6.39
C ARG A 102 6.65 14.93 -7.53
N LYS A 103 5.97 14.67 -8.66
CA LYS A 103 5.98 15.56 -9.83
C LYS A 103 5.41 16.96 -9.52
N HIS A 104 4.44 17.06 -8.61
CA HIS A 104 3.89 18.35 -8.18
C HIS A 104 4.92 19.17 -7.40
N PHE A 105 5.54 18.57 -6.38
CA PHE A 105 6.46 19.29 -5.48
C PHE A 105 7.85 19.51 -6.06
N LEU A 106 8.34 18.67 -6.98
CA LEU A 106 9.64 18.84 -7.64
C LEU A 106 9.81 20.21 -8.31
N LYS A 107 8.72 20.90 -8.67
CA LYS A 107 8.76 22.24 -9.28
C LYS A 107 9.16 23.35 -8.30
N PHE A 108 9.11 23.08 -7.00
CA PHE A 108 9.35 24.03 -5.92
C PHE A 108 10.62 23.73 -5.11
N VAL A 109 11.31 22.64 -5.46
CA VAL A 109 12.50 22.15 -4.78
C VAL A 109 13.71 22.51 -5.63
N ALA A 110 14.81 22.90 -4.98
CA ALA A 110 16.06 23.23 -5.66
C ALA A 110 16.62 22.02 -6.45
N ASN A 111 17.25 22.27 -7.59
CA ASN A 111 17.71 21.21 -8.49
C ASN A 111 18.70 20.24 -7.80
N GLU A 112 19.51 20.70 -6.85
CA GLU A 112 20.44 19.84 -6.11
C GLU A 112 19.74 18.81 -5.22
N LYS A 113 18.51 19.10 -4.80
CA LYS A 113 17.66 18.21 -4.00
C LYS A 113 16.67 17.41 -4.85
N ALA A 114 16.43 17.81 -6.10
CA ALA A 114 15.47 17.13 -6.98
C ALA A 114 15.88 15.67 -7.31
N GLU A 115 17.18 15.41 -7.35
CA GLU A 115 17.75 14.07 -7.57
C GLU A 115 17.77 13.20 -6.30
N GLN A 116 17.50 13.80 -5.14
CA GLN A 116 17.46 13.06 -3.88
C GLN A 116 16.15 12.26 -3.74
N GLU A 117 16.20 11.27 -2.87
CA GLU A 117 15.08 10.37 -2.64
C GLU A 117 13.99 11.04 -1.80
N MET A 118 12.77 11.00 -2.31
CA MET A 118 11.61 11.54 -1.61
C MET A 118 11.17 10.58 -0.50
N TRP A 119 10.97 11.12 0.70
CA TRP A 119 10.42 10.37 1.83
C TRP A 119 9.27 11.15 2.49
N LEU A 120 8.49 10.44 3.31
CA LEU A 120 7.26 10.95 3.89
C LEU A 120 7.35 10.94 5.42
N GLU A 121 6.82 11.97 6.05
CA GLU A 121 6.79 12.15 7.50
C GLU A 121 5.35 12.39 7.98
N TYR A 122 5.04 11.89 9.17
CA TYR A 122 3.85 12.28 9.91
C TYR A 122 4.23 12.54 11.38
N ASN A 123 3.91 13.74 11.88
CA ASN A 123 4.17 14.16 13.26
C ASN A 123 5.61 13.88 13.74
N GLY A 124 6.63 14.20 12.93
CA GLY A 124 8.03 13.96 13.26
C GLY A 124 8.50 12.52 13.08
N GLN A 125 7.63 11.61 12.63
CA GLN A 125 7.96 10.21 12.41
C GLN A 125 8.04 9.88 10.91
N PRO A 126 9.18 9.37 10.43
CA PRO A 126 9.30 8.85 9.07
C PRO A 126 8.33 7.67 8.80
N LEU A 127 7.61 7.75 7.69
CA LEU A 127 6.66 6.71 7.27
C LEU A 127 7.39 5.57 6.55
N LYS A 128 7.26 4.38 7.12
CA LYS A 128 7.87 3.15 6.59
C LYS A 128 7.05 2.61 5.43
N TRP A 129 7.57 2.77 4.21
CA TRP A 129 6.86 2.38 2.98
C TRP A 129 6.50 0.90 2.90
N GLN A 130 7.17 0.03 3.65
CA GLN A 130 6.93 -1.42 3.63
C GLN A 130 5.57 -1.80 4.24
N TYR A 131 4.91 -0.89 4.94
CA TYR A 131 3.57 -1.15 5.47
C TYR A 131 2.50 -0.63 4.51
N PRO A 132 1.36 -1.35 4.39
CA PRO A 132 0.21 -0.81 3.67
C PRO A 132 -0.24 0.52 4.28
N ILE A 133 -0.72 1.43 3.43
CA ILE A 133 -1.08 2.80 3.83
C ILE A 133 -2.11 2.81 4.96
N GLY A 134 -3.13 1.95 4.87
CA GLY A 134 -4.16 1.81 5.89
C GLY A 134 -3.62 1.30 7.23
N VAL A 135 -2.58 0.47 7.21
CA VAL A 135 -1.92 0.02 8.45
C VAL A 135 -1.16 1.17 9.10
N LEU A 136 -0.44 1.97 8.30
CA LEU A 136 0.25 3.16 8.81
C LEU A 136 -0.75 4.16 9.39
N SER A 137 -1.87 4.42 8.70
CA SER A 137 -2.89 5.34 9.20
C SER A 137 -3.51 4.84 10.50
N ASP A 138 -3.88 3.56 10.57
CA ASP A 138 -4.55 3.00 11.75
C ASP A 138 -3.62 2.90 12.96
N LEU A 139 -2.30 2.84 12.74
CA LEU A 139 -1.30 2.81 13.82
C LEU A 139 -0.93 4.20 14.32
N LEU A 140 -0.89 5.20 13.42
CA LEU A 140 -0.31 6.51 13.71
C LEU A 140 -1.36 7.57 14.02
N LEU A 141 -2.55 7.51 13.43
CA LEU A 141 -3.63 8.44 13.73
C LEU A 141 -4.20 8.13 15.12
N GLY A 142 -4.14 9.11 16.01
CA GLY A 142 -4.84 9.09 17.28
C GLY A 142 -6.34 9.38 17.13
N PRO A 143 -7.12 9.23 18.21
CA PRO A 143 -8.56 9.50 18.21
C PRO A 143 -8.91 10.98 17.95
N ASP A 144 -7.97 11.89 18.25
CA ASP A 144 -8.13 13.34 18.05
C ASP A 144 -7.62 13.81 16.68
N ASP A 145 -6.95 12.94 15.90
CA ASP A 145 -6.46 13.29 14.58
C ASP A 145 -7.60 13.32 13.56
N LEU A 146 -7.72 14.45 12.86
CA LEU A 146 -8.76 14.66 11.86
C LEU A 146 -8.25 14.35 10.46
N LEU A 147 -9.16 13.85 9.62
CA LEU A 147 -8.93 13.75 8.19
C LEU A 147 -9.07 15.13 7.52
N PRO A 148 -8.34 15.39 6.41
CA PRO A 148 -7.44 14.48 5.70
C PRO A 148 -6.13 14.24 6.46
N TRP A 149 -5.55 13.04 6.31
CA TRP A 149 -4.27 12.70 6.93
C TRP A 149 -3.16 13.59 6.35
N ASN A 150 -2.61 14.48 7.18
CA ASN A 150 -1.60 15.46 6.77
C ASN A 150 -0.21 14.83 6.79
N ILE A 151 0.36 14.60 5.62
CA ILE A 151 1.69 14.01 5.45
C ILE A 151 2.65 15.08 4.92
N THR A 152 3.81 15.20 5.55
CA THR A 152 4.89 16.07 5.09
C THR A 152 5.78 15.31 4.11
N VAL A 153 6.12 15.96 3.00
CA VAL A 153 6.98 15.45 1.94
C VAL A 153 8.35 16.10 2.09
N HIS A 154 9.39 15.27 2.09
CA HIS A 154 10.77 15.71 2.18
C HIS A 154 11.55 15.20 0.97
N PHE A 155 12.56 15.97 0.56
CA PHE A 155 13.49 15.60 -0.51
C PHE A 155 14.93 15.53 0.00
N SER A 156 15.23 16.02 1.20
CA SER A 156 16.55 15.98 1.81
C SER A 156 16.56 15.27 3.15
N LYS A 157 17.76 15.09 3.73
CA LYS A 157 17.96 14.48 5.06
C LYS A 157 17.24 13.13 5.23
N PHE A 158 17.40 12.24 4.26
CA PHE A 158 16.73 10.93 4.28
C PHE A 158 17.06 10.15 5.57
N PRO A 159 16.06 9.62 6.29
CA PRO A 159 16.25 8.95 7.58
C PRO A 159 16.70 7.49 7.40
N GLU A 160 17.96 7.29 7.02
CA GLU A 160 18.55 5.97 6.72
C GLU A 160 18.47 4.96 7.87
N SER A 161 18.44 5.44 9.12
CA SER A 161 18.35 4.58 10.31
C SER A 161 16.95 4.04 10.59
N GLU A 162 15.91 4.63 9.99
CA GLU A 162 14.51 4.37 10.35
C GLU A 162 13.69 3.80 9.19
N VAL A 163 14.02 4.18 7.95
CA VAL A 163 13.29 3.79 6.75
C VAL A 163 14.25 3.26 5.70
N TYR A 164 13.91 2.13 5.08
CA TYR A 164 14.65 1.62 3.93
C TYR A 164 14.41 2.50 2.70
N ARG A 165 15.47 2.70 1.91
CA ARG A 165 15.36 3.31 0.59
C ARG A 165 14.43 2.52 -0.32
N PHE A 166 13.73 3.22 -1.19
CA PHE A 166 12.94 2.72 -2.28
C PHE A 166 13.60 3.14 -3.59
N ASP A 167 14.27 2.19 -4.24
CA ASP A 167 14.99 2.46 -5.49
C ASP A 167 14.09 2.27 -6.72
N SER A 168 13.11 1.36 -6.66
CA SER A 168 12.29 1.01 -7.82
C SER A 168 10.99 0.26 -7.46
N LYS A 169 9.99 0.32 -8.35
CA LYS A 169 8.69 -0.35 -8.16
C LYS A 169 8.81 -1.88 -8.06
N GLU A 170 9.83 -2.45 -8.70
CA GLU A 170 10.18 -3.87 -8.64
C GLU A 170 10.57 -4.31 -7.21
N MET A 171 11.12 -3.39 -6.40
CA MET A 171 11.41 -3.67 -4.99
C MET A 171 10.12 -3.86 -4.19
N VAL A 172 9.10 -3.03 -4.43
CA VAL A 172 7.78 -3.16 -3.78
C VAL A 172 7.09 -4.44 -4.24
N GLU A 173 7.19 -4.79 -5.53
CA GLU A 173 6.69 -6.07 -6.04
C GLU A 173 7.35 -7.25 -5.34
N SER A 174 8.68 -7.22 -5.23
CA SER A 174 9.46 -8.28 -4.59
C SER A 174 9.10 -8.42 -3.11
N TYR A 175 8.95 -7.29 -2.41
CA TYR A 175 8.52 -7.25 -1.02
C TYR A 175 7.10 -7.82 -0.84
N PHE A 176 6.15 -7.36 -1.66
CA PHE A 176 4.79 -7.88 -1.67
C PHE A 176 4.75 -9.40 -1.89
N MET A 177 5.53 -9.92 -2.84
CA MET A 177 5.62 -11.36 -3.11
C MET A 177 6.27 -12.13 -1.97
N ALA A 178 7.25 -11.54 -1.28
CA ALA A 178 7.84 -12.15 -0.09
C ALA A 178 6.80 -12.29 1.03
N CYS A 179 6.05 -11.23 1.35
CA CYS A 179 4.96 -11.29 2.34
C CYS A 179 3.88 -12.30 1.98
N LEU A 180 3.49 -12.39 0.70
CA LEU A 180 2.53 -13.38 0.22
C LEU A 180 3.04 -14.82 0.43
N LYS A 181 4.31 -15.08 0.12
CA LYS A 181 4.93 -16.40 0.30
C LYS A 181 5.05 -16.76 1.78
N GLU A 182 5.44 -15.82 2.64
CA GLU A 182 5.48 -16.01 4.09
C GLU A 182 4.10 -16.36 4.65
N ALA A 183 3.07 -15.62 4.25
CA ALA A 183 1.68 -15.92 4.63
C ALA A 183 1.24 -17.32 4.18
N ASP A 184 1.65 -17.74 2.99
CA ASP A 184 1.34 -19.07 2.46
C ASP A 184 2.09 -20.19 3.19
N VAL A 185 3.32 -19.96 3.63
CA VAL A 185 4.06 -20.89 4.50
C VAL A 185 3.31 -21.12 5.80
N LEU A 186 2.77 -20.06 6.41
CA LEU A 186 2.04 -20.18 7.66
C LEU A 186 0.68 -20.91 7.50
N LYS A 187 -0.07 -20.62 6.43
CA LYS A 187 -1.42 -21.21 6.23
C LYS A 187 -1.41 -22.57 5.56
N HIS A 188 -0.61 -22.71 4.51
CA HIS A 188 -0.69 -23.82 3.57
C HIS A 188 0.67 -24.50 3.38
N ARG A 189 1.65 -24.24 4.27
CA ARG A 189 3.02 -24.78 4.19
C ARG A 189 3.71 -24.47 2.87
N GLY A 190 3.37 -23.33 2.25
CA GLY A 190 3.99 -22.84 1.01
C GLY A 190 3.52 -23.54 -0.26
N GLN A 191 2.53 -24.43 -0.18
CA GLN A 191 2.10 -25.25 -1.32
C GLN A 191 1.41 -24.42 -2.41
N ILE A 192 0.61 -23.41 -2.02
CA ILE A 192 -0.19 -22.67 -2.99
C ILE A 192 0.69 -21.71 -3.78
N ALA A 193 1.51 -20.91 -3.10
CA ALA A 193 2.44 -19.97 -3.75
C ALA A 193 3.45 -20.69 -4.63
N SER A 194 3.90 -21.89 -4.25
CA SER A 194 4.82 -22.72 -5.04
C SER A 194 4.15 -23.37 -6.25
N SER A 195 2.83 -23.63 -6.19
CA SER A 195 2.07 -24.20 -7.31
C SER A 195 1.70 -23.18 -8.40
N MET A 196 1.81 -21.88 -8.10
CA MET A 196 1.49 -20.80 -9.03
C MET A 196 2.56 -20.64 -10.10
N GLN A 197 2.13 -20.30 -11.31
CA GLN A 197 3.02 -19.91 -12.40
C GLN A 197 3.38 -18.42 -12.29
N LYS A 198 4.47 -18.01 -12.96
CA LYS A 198 4.91 -16.60 -13.01
C LYS A 198 3.80 -15.65 -13.47
N LYS A 199 2.98 -16.06 -14.45
CA LYS A 199 1.82 -15.27 -14.91
C LYS A 199 0.82 -15.00 -13.79
N ASP A 200 0.67 -15.97 -12.88
CA ASP A 200 -0.28 -15.88 -11.80
C ASP A 200 0.27 -14.94 -10.73
N HIS A 201 1.59 -14.94 -10.46
CA HIS A 201 2.22 -13.94 -9.58
C HIS A 201 2.06 -12.53 -10.16
N ASN A 202 2.35 -12.35 -11.45
CA ASN A 202 2.18 -11.06 -12.13
C ASN A 202 0.74 -10.56 -12.05
N GLN A 203 -0.27 -11.44 -12.18
CA GLN A 203 -1.67 -11.05 -12.05
C GLN A 203 -2.01 -10.52 -10.65
N LEU A 204 -1.44 -11.09 -9.59
CA LEU A 204 -1.69 -10.59 -8.22
C LEU A 204 -1.09 -9.19 -8.04
N TRP A 205 0.12 -8.99 -8.55
CA TRP A 205 0.78 -7.70 -8.52
C TRP A 205 0.02 -6.65 -9.32
N LEU A 206 -0.38 -6.98 -10.55
CA LEU A 206 -1.19 -6.10 -11.39
C LEU A 206 -2.55 -5.78 -10.76
N GLY A 207 -3.17 -6.74 -10.05
CA GLY A 207 -4.39 -6.49 -9.29
C GLY A 207 -4.22 -5.39 -8.25
N LEU A 208 -3.09 -5.39 -7.53
CA LEU A 208 -2.76 -4.36 -6.56
C LEU A 208 -2.46 -2.99 -7.21
N GLN A 209 -1.75 -2.99 -8.35
CA GLN A 209 -1.39 -1.75 -9.06
C GLN A 209 -2.57 -1.10 -9.80
N ASN A 210 -3.42 -1.89 -10.46
CA ASN A 210 -4.43 -1.39 -11.40
C ASN A 210 -5.59 -0.65 -10.72
N GLU A 211 -5.85 -0.87 -9.43
CA GLU A 211 -6.78 -0.04 -8.65
C GLU A 211 -6.38 1.44 -8.66
N PHE A 212 -5.07 1.73 -8.67
CA PHE A 212 -4.58 3.11 -8.72
C PHE A 212 -4.58 3.69 -10.14
N LEU A 213 -4.19 2.90 -11.14
CA LEU A 213 -4.08 3.36 -12.52
C LEU A 213 -5.44 3.68 -13.15
N ASN A 214 -6.48 2.86 -12.90
CA ASN A 214 -7.82 3.07 -13.45
C ASN A 214 -8.53 4.31 -12.89
N GLN A 215 -8.00 4.90 -11.82
CA GLN A 215 -8.59 6.07 -11.16
C GLN A 215 -7.76 7.35 -11.39
N GLY A 216 -6.59 7.22 -12.03
CA GLY A 216 -5.67 8.32 -12.32
C GLY A 216 -6.16 9.32 -13.37
N GLU A 217 -7.31 9.10 -14.00
CA GLU A 217 -7.98 10.06 -14.90
C GLU A 217 -8.93 11.02 -14.15
N GLY A 218 -9.12 10.86 -12.84
CA GLY A 218 -9.78 11.86 -12.01
C GLY A 218 -8.86 13.03 -11.72
N ASN A 219 -9.24 14.24 -12.14
CA ASN A 219 -8.57 15.49 -11.80
C ASN A 219 -8.32 15.60 -10.29
N PRO A 220 -7.21 16.25 -9.85
CA PRO A 220 -7.06 16.64 -8.45
C PRO A 220 -8.29 17.45 -8.02
N ILE A 221 -8.81 17.17 -6.83
CA ILE A 221 -9.91 17.91 -6.23
C ILE A 221 -9.36 19.32 -5.96
N THR A 222 -9.70 20.27 -6.84
CA THR A 222 -9.36 21.69 -6.75
C THR A 222 -10.11 22.36 -5.62
#